data_AF-A0AA96QT71-F1
#
_entry.id   AF-A0AA96QT71-F1
#
_cell.length_a   1.000
_cell.length_b   1.000
_cell.length_c   1.000
_cell.angle_alpha   90.00
_cell.angle_beta   90.00
_cell.angle_gamma   90.00
#
_symmetry.space_group_name_H-M   'P 1'
#
loop_
_entity.id
_entity.type
_entity.pdbx_description
1 polymer ?
#
loop_
_entity_poly.entity_id
_entity_poly.type
_entity_poly.pdbx_seq_one_letter_code
_entity_poly.pdbx_strand_id
1 'polypeptide(L)'
;MTRTIRASPIADQVIVDLRGTTFDPGLTQETLQILKGLRKGNPAFSCDFSNCVFTGHADFTAAVFGDHSRPQDDHFVDFTDARFDSEVVFTHVQFLGRTYFERTSFTSVTFEQTTFGDDTWFLRTRFGTAVFSDATFAGQAYFYDVAAESGLAFTGATFSGRTFLESVTTPNLDLTQAVFSQRATLYLSGGCVADYARFDDGVAVRLQQCTTSVSMLSLAGVRLGAPSTLTGATPPTTPGSAASRLPQLMSLAGADVAELTITDIDLGVCLFAGAINLDKLHMGGTTPFARPLRRSLLPGQGPARTRWQAVWRTVWRWCSRGNRPVGREMLMEELVARVGYVHALGQDRDTRSETSGRVTDDQVKGLYRALRKAREDVKDEPGAADFYLGEMEARRRGSRKTERLILTMYRALSGYGQRAGRALMWLVGLLAVLTVLLIGLGLPDTTGATQRITGTLEPAYPGGVPRDIAIEVRSPPVTLPPAGQRWTTDRLERATRIAVGSIVLRDTDLQLTSTGRWTVNTGRALGPLLLALAALAVRARVKR
;
A
#
# COMPACT_ATOMS: atom_id res chain seq x y z
N MET A 1 -44.92 27.78 -40.69
CA MET A 1 -44.60 28.93 -39.81
C MET A 1 -43.25 29.45 -40.24
N THR A 2 -43.18 30.68 -40.74
CA THR A 2 -41.95 31.33 -41.19
C THR A 2 -41.08 31.58 -39.97
N ARG A 3 -40.16 30.67 -39.66
CA ARG A 3 -39.30 30.74 -38.48
C ARG A 3 -38.11 31.64 -38.81
N THR A 4 -38.13 32.84 -38.28
CA THR A 4 -37.09 33.85 -38.53
C THR A 4 -35.88 33.53 -37.65
N ILE A 5 -34.82 32.98 -38.23
CA ILE A 5 -33.50 32.98 -37.59
C ILE A 5 -33.12 34.45 -37.46
N ARG A 6 -33.05 34.97 -36.22
CA ARG A 6 -32.63 36.35 -35.97
C ARG A 6 -31.11 36.36 -36.01
N ALA A 7 -30.59 36.65 -37.20
CA ALA A 7 -29.21 37.04 -37.39
C ALA A 7 -29.11 38.55 -37.18
N SER A 8 -28.61 39.00 -36.03
CA SER A 8 -28.35 40.41 -35.78
C SER A 8 -26.87 40.70 -36.09
N PRO A 9 -26.56 41.53 -37.09
CA PRO A 9 -25.20 42.00 -37.30
C PRO A 9 -24.89 43.05 -36.22
N ILE A 10 -23.97 42.73 -35.31
CA ILE A 10 -23.40 43.71 -34.38
C ILE A 10 -21.97 43.99 -34.81
N ALA A 11 -21.72 45.23 -35.22
CA ALA A 11 -20.44 45.77 -35.69
C ALA A 11 -19.82 45.02 -36.90
N ASP A 12 -19.47 43.74 -36.75
CA ASP A 12 -18.90 42.84 -37.77
C ASP A 12 -19.13 41.33 -37.46
N GLN A 13 -20.00 40.99 -36.50
CA GLN A 13 -20.27 39.63 -36.03
C GLN A 13 -21.74 39.27 -36.25
N VAL A 14 -21.99 38.03 -36.69
CA VAL A 14 -23.36 37.51 -36.87
C VAL A 14 -23.73 36.71 -35.63
N ILE A 15 -24.62 37.24 -34.80
CA ILE A 15 -25.21 36.46 -33.70
C ILE A 15 -26.45 35.76 -34.22
N VAL A 16 -26.43 34.44 -34.18
CA VAL A 16 -27.54 33.57 -34.55
C VAL A 16 -28.30 33.22 -33.27
N ASP A 17 -29.42 33.93 -33.03
CA ASP A 17 -30.29 33.70 -31.87
C ASP A 17 -31.34 32.63 -32.20
N LEU A 18 -31.22 31.47 -31.53
CA LEU A 18 -32.11 30.33 -31.65
C LEU A 18 -32.78 29.99 -30.31
N ARG A 19 -32.75 30.89 -29.34
CA ARG A 19 -33.20 30.61 -27.97
C ARG A 19 -34.64 30.13 -27.86
N GLY A 20 -34.87 29.21 -26.94
CA GLY A 20 -36.21 28.71 -26.60
C GLY A 20 -36.88 27.92 -27.73
N THR A 21 -36.13 27.57 -28.79
CA THR A 21 -36.70 26.83 -29.92
C THR A 21 -36.68 25.33 -29.65
N THR A 22 -37.73 24.65 -30.10
CA THR A 22 -37.79 23.18 -30.09
C THR A 22 -37.36 22.68 -31.46
N PHE A 23 -36.28 21.91 -31.47
CA PHE A 23 -35.68 21.31 -32.66
C PHE A 23 -36.14 19.86 -32.82
N ASP A 24 -36.94 19.66 -33.86
CA ASP A 24 -37.18 18.33 -34.42
C ASP A 24 -36.01 17.92 -35.33
N PRO A 25 -35.75 16.62 -35.56
CA PRO A 25 -34.58 16.16 -36.34
C PRO A 25 -34.40 16.84 -37.70
N GLY A 26 -35.50 17.07 -38.42
CA GLY A 26 -35.46 17.78 -39.70
C GLY A 26 -35.04 19.25 -39.58
N LEU A 27 -35.50 19.93 -38.52
CA LEU A 27 -35.13 21.33 -38.25
C LEU A 27 -33.67 21.45 -37.84
N THR A 28 -33.17 20.50 -37.05
CA THR A 28 -31.75 20.45 -36.65
C THR A 28 -30.87 20.37 -37.89
N GLN A 29 -31.18 19.44 -38.81
CA GLN A 29 -30.42 19.25 -40.03
C GLN A 29 -30.51 20.47 -40.97
N GLU A 30 -31.69 21.06 -41.14
CA GLU A 30 -31.88 22.27 -41.95
C GLU A 30 -31.08 23.46 -41.39
N THR A 31 -31.16 23.68 -40.07
CA THR A 31 -30.43 24.77 -39.39
C THR A 31 -28.92 24.57 -39.51
N LEU A 32 -28.45 23.33 -39.39
CA LEU A 32 -27.04 23.01 -39.56
C LEU A 32 -26.53 23.21 -41.00
N GLN A 33 -27.35 22.90 -42.00
CA GLN A 33 -27.01 23.20 -43.39
C GLN A 33 -26.92 24.72 -43.61
N ILE A 34 -27.80 25.49 -42.99
CA ILE A 34 -27.74 26.97 -43.02
C ILE A 34 -26.46 27.47 -42.34
N LEU A 35 -26.11 26.96 -41.16
CA LEU A 35 -24.88 27.33 -40.45
C LEU A 35 -23.61 26.96 -41.25
N LYS A 36 -23.57 25.77 -41.86
CA LYS A 36 -22.49 25.35 -42.78
C LYS A 36 -22.42 26.26 -44.01
N GLY A 37 -23.57 26.72 -44.52
CA GLY A 37 -23.68 27.67 -45.62
C GLY A 37 -23.18 29.07 -45.27
N LEU A 38 -23.54 29.58 -44.08
CA LEU A 38 -23.11 30.90 -43.58
C LEU A 38 -21.58 31.02 -43.52
N ARG A 39 -20.88 29.93 -43.20
CA ARG A 39 -19.40 29.89 -43.22
C ARG A 39 -18.78 30.22 -44.58
N LYS A 40 -19.39 29.80 -45.71
CA LYS A 40 -18.82 30.09 -47.04
C LYS A 40 -18.70 31.59 -47.32
N GLY A 41 -19.46 32.43 -46.60
CA GLY A 41 -19.40 33.89 -46.69
C GLY A 41 -18.36 34.55 -45.76
N ASN A 42 -17.65 33.78 -44.94
CA ASN A 42 -16.63 34.26 -44.00
C ASN A 42 -17.05 35.27 -42.89
N PRO A 43 -18.31 35.33 -42.37
CA PRO A 43 -18.57 36.05 -41.13
C PRO A 43 -18.25 35.16 -39.94
N ALA A 44 -17.55 35.71 -38.96
CA ALA A 44 -17.47 35.10 -37.65
C ALA A 44 -18.87 35.12 -37.01
N PHE A 45 -19.36 33.95 -36.59
CA PHE A 45 -20.71 33.80 -36.05
C PHE A 45 -20.70 33.19 -34.66
N SER A 46 -21.59 33.70 -33.81
CA SER A 46 -21.88 33.16 -32.48
C SER A 46 -23.28 32.63 -32.46
N CYS A 47 -23.49 31.53 -31.74
CA CYS A 47 -24.77 30.84 -31.71
C CYS A 47 -25.28 30.79 -30.27
N ASP A 48 -26.51 31.26 -30.09
CA ASP A 48 -27.22 31.17 -28.83
C ASP A 48 -28.33 30.14 -28.94
N PHE A 49 -28.10 28.98 -28.34
CA PHE A 49 -29.02 27.86 -28.21
C PHE A 49 -29.61 27.77 -26.80
N SER A 50 -29.62 28.87 -26.04
CA SER A 50 -30.12 28.83 -24.66
C SER A 50 -31.61 28.45 -24.61
N ASN A 51 -31.99 27.64 -23.63
CA ASN A 51 -33.35 27.10 -23.45
C ASN A 51 -33.89 26.28 -24.64
N CYS A 52 -33.02 25.78 -25.52
CA CYS A 52 -33.46 24.95 -26.65
C CYS A 52 -33.78 23.53 -26.21
N VAL A 53 -34.72 22.90 -26.91
CA VAL A 53 -35.08 21.48 -26.68
C VAL A 53 -34.88 20.71 -27.98
N PHE A 54 -34.00 19.72 -27.99
CA PHE A 54 -33.77 18.84 -29.12
C PHE A 54 -34.46 17.50 -28.86
N THR A 55 -35.56 17.24 -29.58
CA THR A 55 -36.45 16.11 -29.33
C THR A 55 -36.00 14.81 -30.02
N GLY A 56 -35.05 14.89 -30.94
CA GLY A 56 -34.47 13.72 -31.61
C GLY A 56 -32.99 13.89 -31.92
N HIS A 57 -32.44 12.94 -32.69
CA HIS A 57 -31.00 12.85 -32.94
C HIS A 57 -30.44 14.15 -33.53
N ALA A 58 -29.44 14.71 -32.87
CA ALA A 58 -28.80 15.96 -33.27
C ALA A 58 -27.35 15.70 -33.70
N ASP A 59 -27.10 15.79 -35.00
CA ASP A 59 -25.79 15.51 -35.59
C ASP A 59 -25.07 16.80 -35.98
N PHE A 60 -24.07 17.20 -35.20
CA PHE A 60 -23.23 18.37 -35.45
C PHE A 60 -21.90 18.01 -36.13
N THR A 61 -21.74 16.81 -36.70
CA THR A 61 -20.46 16.32 -37.22
C THR A 61 -19.80 17.32 -38.17
N ALA A 62 -18.50 17.58 -37.91
CA ALA A 62 -17.63 18.52 -38.60
C ALA A 62 -18.17 19.97 -38.65
N ALA A 63 -19.05 20.35 -37.72
CA ALA A 63 -19.43 21.74 -37.53
C ALA A 63 -18.25 22.54 -36.97
N VAL A 64 -18.13 23.78 -37.43
CA VAL A 64 -17.14 24.74 -36.92
C VAL A 64 -17.92 25.96 -36.48
N PHE A 65 -17.81 26.30 -35.20
CA PHE A 65 -18.43 27.45 -34.60
C PHE A 65 -17.36 28.48 -34.25
N GLY A 66 -17.50 29.69 -34.80
CA GLY A 66 -16.51 30.77 -34.69
C GLY A 66 -15.57 30.87 -35.89
N ASP A 67 -14.54 31.72 -35.76
CA ASP A 67 -13.56 32.01 -36.80
C ASP A 67 -12.14 32.08 -36.21
N HIS A 68 -11.14 31.54 -36.94
CA HIS A 68 -9.72 31.59 -36.58
C HIS A 68 -9.08 32.95 -36.85
N SER A 69 -9.73 33.80 -37.66
CA SER A 69 -9.16 35.07 -38.12
C SER A 69 -9.26 36.22 -37.11
N ARG A 70 -10.00 36.02 -36.00
CA ARG A 70 -10.30 37.03 -34.99
C ARG A 70 -9.79 36.63 -33.60
N PRO A 71 -9.63 37.59 -32.67
CA PRO A 71 -9.29 37.29 -31.28
C PRO A 71 -10.30 36.32 -30.66
N GLN A 72 -9.82 35.34 -29.89
CA GLN A 72 -10.64 34.27 -29.28
C GLN A 72 -11.81 34.81 -28.43
N ASP A 73 -11.64 35.99 -27.81
CA ASP A 73 -12.59 36.58 -26.85
C ASP A 73 -13.95 37.01 -27.43
N ASP A 74 -14.10 37.19 -28.75
CA ASP A 74 -15.33 37.78 -29.33
C ASP A 74 -16.42 36.75 -29.63
N HIS A 75 -16.11 35.46 -29.70
CA HIS A 75 -17.07 34.43 -30.13
C HIS A 75 -17.52 33.54 -28.98
N PHE A 76 -18.81 33.19 -28.97
CA PHE A 76 -19.37 32.24 -28.02
C PHE A 76 -20.37 31.28 -28.66
N VAL A 77 -20.51 30.12 -28.03
CA VAL A 77 -21.60 29.18 -28.27
C VAL A 77 -22.26 28.87 -26.93
N ASP A 78 -23.51 29.28 -26.78
CA ASP A 78 -24.25 29.13 -25.53
C ASP A 78 -25.32 28.05 -25.68
N PHE A 79 -25.24 27.02 -24.83
CA PHE A 79 -26.25 25.98 -24.69
C PHE A 79 -26.93 26.05 -23.31
N THR A 80 -26.89 27.16 -22.59
CA THR A 80 -27.43 27.27 -21.23
C THR A 80 -28.91 26.86 -21.16
N ASP A 81 -29.25 26.01 -20.20
CA ASP A 81 -30.58 25.40 -20.04
C ASP A 81 -31.08 24.59 -21.26
N ALA A 82 -30.19 24.21 -22.19
CA ALA A 82 -30.56 23.35 -23.31
C ALA A 82 -30.76 21.90 -22.86
N ARG A 83 -31.75 21.25 -23.46
CA ARG A 83 -32.12 19.86 -23.20
C ARG A 83 -32.05 19.03 -24.46
N PHE A 84 -31.29 17.93 -24.41
CA PHE A 84 -31.17 16.97 -25.51
C PHE A 84 -31.78 15.64 -25.08
N ASP A 85 -32.97 15.35 -25.58
CA ASP A 85 -33.73 14.14 -25.20
C ASP A 85 -33.21 12.87 -25.90
N SER A 86 -32.42 13.02 -26.96
CA SER A 86 -31.84 11.94 -27.75
C SER A 86 -30.32 12.04 -27.83
N GLU A 87 -29.70 11.15 -28.61
CA GLU A 87 -28.26 11.12 -28.84
C GLU A 87 -27.80 12.35 -29.63
N VAL A 88 -26.66 12.93 -29.19
CA VAL A 88 -26.03 14.09 -29.82
C VAL A 88 -24.59 13.75 -30.21
N VAL A 89 -24.24 14.05 -31.45
CA VAL A 89 -22.93 13.74 -32.02
C VAL A 89 -22.20 15.03 -32.37
N PHE A 90 -21.06 15.27 -31.72
CA PHE A 90 -20.14 16.40 -31.95
C PHE A 90 -18.78 15.91 -32.47
N THR A 91 -18.77 14.93 -33.37
CA THR A 91 -17.53 14.36 -33.90
C THR A 91 -16.83 15.36 -34.84
N HIS A 92 -15.52 15.58 -34.64
CA HIS A 92 -14.71 16.58 -35.37
C HIS A 92 -15.24 18.02 -35.31
N VAL A 93 -15.99 18.36 -34.25
CA VAL A 93 -16.51 19.72 -34.09
C VAL A 93 -15.43 20.66 -33.56
N GLN A 94 -15.40 21.89 -34.07
CA GLN A 94 -14.49 22.93 -33.58
C GLN A 94 -15.30 24.08 -32.98
N PHE A 95 -15.18 24.27 -31.68
CA PHE A 95 -15.69 25.44 -30.97
C PHE A 95 -14.53 26.40 -30.74
N LEU A 96 -14.40 27.44 -31.56
CA LEU A 96 -13.21 28.30 -31.55
C LEU A 96 -13.26 29.40 -30.49
N GLY A 97 -14.46 29.74 -30.02
CA GLY A 97 -14.69 30.67 -28.92
C GLY A 97 -15.22 29.97 -27.67
N ARG A 98 -15.66 30.78 -26.71
CA ARG A 98 -16.16 30.36 -25.40
C ARG A 98 -17.41 29.49 -25.49
N THR A 99 -17.41 28.32 -24.84
CA THR A 99 -18.58 27.42 -24.87
C THR A 99 -19.21 27.26 -23.49
N TYR A 100 -20.52 27.49 -23.43
CA TYR A 100 -21.29 27.41 -22.20
C TYR A 100 -22.28 26.25 -22.25
N PHE A 101 -22.15 25.32 -21.32
CA PHE A 101 -23.05 24.21 -21.07
C PHE A 101 -23.55 24.29 -19.63
N GLU A 102 -24.17 25.41 -19.26
CA GLU A 102 -24.73 25.58 -17.92
C GLU A 102 -26.14 24.97 -17.82
N ARG A 103 -26.38 24.17 -16.78
CA ARG A 103 -27.66 23.48 -16.51
C ARG A 103 -28.20 22.68 -17.71
N THR A 104 -27.29 22.22 -18.56
CA THR A 104 -27.61 21.39 -19.72
C THR A 104 -27.86 19.95 -19.32
N SER A 105 -28.77 19.29 -20.03
CA SER A 105 -29.02 17.85 -19.88
C SER A 105 -28.86 17.11 -21.20
N PHE A 106 -28.03 16.07 -21.18
CA PHE A 106 -27.77 15.19 -22.31
C PHE A 106 -28.15 13.76 -21.94
N THR A 107 -28.99 13.11 -22.74
CA THR A 107 -29.21 11.65 -22.61
C THR A 107 -27.94 10.88 -22.99
N SER A 108 -27.38 11.17 -24.16
CA SER A 108 -26.09 10.62 -24.62
C SER A 108 -25.39 11.64 -25.51
N VAL A 109 -24.10 11.86 -25.29
CA VAL A 109 -23.32 12.81 -26.09
C VAL A 109 -21.91 12.30 -26.41
N THR A 110 -21.51 12.49 -27.67
CA THR A 110 -20.20 12.10 -28.17
C THR A 110 -19.45 13.33 -28.69
N PHE A 111 -18.38 13.71 -28.01
CA PHE A 111 -17.41 14.74 -28.36
C PHE A 111 -16.10 14.10 -28.83
N GLU A 112 -16.16 13.27 -29.86
CA GLU A 112 -14.99 12.59 -30.40
C GLU A 112 -14.19 13.53 -31.31
N GLN A 113 -12.88 13.67 -31.03
CA GLN A 113 -11.98 14.57 -31.78
C GLN A 113 -12.51 16.01 -31.87
N THR A 114 -13.29 16.44 -30.87
CA THR A 114 -13.79 17.80 -30.75
C THR A 114 -12.68 18.72 -30.26
N THR A 115 -12.56 19.91 -30.84
CA THR A 115 -11.63 20.95 -30.36
C THR A 115 -12.40 22.10 -29.74
N PHE A 116 -12.13 22.36 -28.47
CA PHE A 116 -12.54 23.57 -27.77
C PHE A 116 -11.34 24.53 -27.73
N GLY A 117 -11.39 25.56 -28.56
CA GLY A 117 -10.30 26.51 -28.79
C GLY A 117 -10.11 27.54 -27.68
N ASP A 118 -11.12 27.72 -26.83
CA ASP A 118 -11.13 28.68 -25.72
C ASP A 118 -11.71 28.03 -24.46
N ASP A 119 -11.96 28.81 -23.42
CA ASP A 119 -12.52 28.37 -22.15
C ASP A 119 -13.90 27.69 -22.32
N THR A 120 -14.09 26.60 -21.59
CA THR A 120 -15.29 25.76 -21.64
C THR A 120 -15.90 25.60 -20.26
N TRP A 121 -17.22 25.78 -20.16
CA TRP A 121 -17.95 25.72 -18.91
C TRP A 121 -19.05 24.66 -18.95
N PHE A 122 -18.85 23.57 -18.20
CA PHE A 122 -19.85 22.57 -17.87
C PHE A 122 -20.28 22.79 -16.42
N LEU A 123 -21.30 23.61 -16.20
CA LEU A 123 -21.78 23.99 -14.88
C LEU A 123 -23.13 23.32 -14.61
N ARG A 124 -23.23 22.50 -13.58
CA ARG A 124 -24.47 21.76 -13.23
C ARG A 124 -25.01 20.92 -14.39
N THR A 125 -24.13 20.47 -15.28
CA THR A 125 -24.47 19.64 -16.44
C THR A 125 -24.79 18.21 -16.00
N ARG A 126 -25.84 17.62 -16.59
CA ARG A 126 -26.21 16.22 -16.37
C ARG A 126 -26.02 15.43 -17.65
N PHE A 127 -25.28 14.33 -17.57
CA PHE A 127 -25.04 13.40 -18.66
C PHE A 127 -25.67 12.05 -18.33
N GLY A 128 -26.34 11.40 -19.28
CA GLY A 128 -26.61 9.96 -19.18
C GLY A 128 -25.31 9.20 -19.46
N THR A 129 -24.79 9.35 -20.69
CA THR A 129 -23.44 8.91 -21.10
C THR A 129 -22.72 10.05 -21.83
N ALA A 130 -21.45 10.27 -21.54
CA ALA A 130 -20.65 11.28 -22.25
C ALA A 130 -19.25 10.76 -22.60
N VAL A 131 -18.87 10.91 -23.86
CA VAL A 131 -17.59 10.44 -24.41
C VAL A 131 -16.86 11.62 -25.05
N PHE A 132 -15.65 11.91 -24.59
CA PHE A 132 -14.76 12.99 -25.05
C PHE A 132 -13.45 12.41 -25.59
N SER A 133 -13.53 11.31 -26.35
CA SER A 133 -12.35 10.61 -26.88
C SER A 133 -11.55 11.52 -27.81
N ASP A 134 -10.25 11.63 -27.56
CA ASP A 134 -9.32 12.49 -28.32
C ASP A 134 -9.77 13.96 -28.43
N ALA A 135 -10.60 14.43 -27.50
CA ALA A 135 -11.03 15.83 -27.46
C ALA A 135 -9.88 16.73 -26.99
N THR A 136 -9.79 17.93 -27.56
CA THR A 136 -8.77 18.93 -27.20
C THR A 136 -9.42 20.13 -26.54
N PHE A 137 -8.98 20.47 -25.33
CA PHE A 137 -9.34 21.68 -24.60
C PHE A 137 -8.12 22.61 -24.58
N ALA A 138 -8.11 23.61 -25.47
CA ALA A 138 -7.02 24.57 -25.57
C ALA A 138 -7.04 25.59 -24.43
N GLY A 139 -8.24 26.09 -24.08
CA GLY A 139 -8.46 26.96 -22.92
C GLY A 139 -8.63 26.20 -21.60
N GLN A 140 -9.17 26.89 -20.61
CA GLN A 140 -9.53 26.32 -19.32
C GLN A 140 -10.80 25.49 -19.43
N ALA A 141 -10.82 24.35 -18.74
CA ALA A 141 -11.97 23.44 -18.74
C ALA A 141 -12.56 23.37 -17.33
N TYR A 142 -13.78 23.89 -17.19
CA TYR A 142 -14.50 24.00 -15.93
C TYR A 142 -15.66 23.00 -15.90
N PHE A 143 -15.57 22.00 -15.04
CA PHE A 143 -16.64 21.05 -14.77
C PHE A 143 -17.02 21.17 -13.29
N TYR A 144 -18.12 21.86 -13.01
CA TYR A 144 -18.62 22.09 -11.65
C TYR A 144 -19.99 21.44 -11.46
N ASP A 145 -20.14 20.61 -10.43
CA ASP A 145 -21.41 19.90 -10.12
C ASP A 145 -21.95 19.10 -11.32
N VAL A 146 -21.04 18.41 -12.01
CA VAL A 146 -21.38 17.54 -13.13
C VAL A 146 -21.75 16.15 -12.62
N ALA A 147 -22.85 15.58 -13.13
CA ALA A 147 -23.16 14.17 -12.87
C ALA A 147 -23.36 13.39 -14.16
N ALA A 148 -22.82 12.17 -14.17
CA ALA A 148 -23.05 11.18 -15.22
C ALA A 148 -23.74 9.93 -14.65
N GLU A 149 -24.80 9.44 -15.30
CA GLU A 149 -25.54 8.26 -14.84
C GLU A 149 -24.79 6.96 -15.13
N SER A 150 -24.20 6.83 -16.33
CA SER A 150 -23.55 5.60 -16.79
C SER A 150 -22.03 5.70 -16.83
N GLY A 151 -21.50 6.83 -17.31
CA GLY A 151 -20.05 7.00 -17.41
C GLY A 151 -19.66 8.29 -18.12
N LEU A 152 -18.44 8.72 -17.84
CA LEU A 152 -17.80 9.89 -18.44
C LEU A 152 -16.39 9.47 -18.89
N ALA A 153 -16.12 9.55 -20.19
CA ALA A 153 -14.84 9.13 -20.76
C ALA A 153 -14.12 10.32 -21.40
N PHE A 154 -12.83 10.48 -21.11
CA PHE A 154 -11.90 11.45 -21.69
C PHE A 154 -10.65 10.73 -22.22
N THR A 155 -10.85 9.56 -22.82
CA THR A 155 -9.75 8.71 -23.30
C THR A 155 -8.95 9.44 -24.38
N GLY A 156 -7.64 9.62 -24.18
CA GLY A 156 -6.77 10.35 -25.11
C GLY A 156 -7.02 11.87 -25.18
N ALA A 157 -7.91 12.41 -24.33
CA ALA A 157 -8.20 13.84 -24.34
C ALA A 157 -7.00 14.68 -23.90
N THR A 158 -6.81 15.84 -24.53
CA THR A 158 -5.71 16.77 -24.24
C THR A 158 -6.25 18.06 -23.63
N PHE A 159 -5.80 18.37 -22.42
CA PHE A 159 -6.08 19.62 -21.71
C PHE A 159 -4.81 20.48 -21.69
N SER A 160 -4.84 21.57 -22.45
CA SER A 160 -3.72 22.52 -22.55
C SER A 160 -3.79 23.60 -21.47
N GLY A 161 -5.01 24.05 -21.12
CA GLY A 161 -5.25 24.95 -20.00
C GLY A 161 -5.49 24.22 -18.67
N ARG A 162 -5.79 24.98 -17.62
CA ARG A 162 -6.15 24.43 -16.30
C ARG A 162 -7.48 23.68 -16.37
N THR A 163 -7.52 22.52 -15.73
CA THR A 163 -8.74 21.71 -15.63
C THR A 163 -9.24 21.67 -14.19
N PHE A 164 -10.52 22.00 -14.02
CA PHE A 164 -11.23 21.96 -12.76
C PHE A 164 -12.37 20.96 -12.88
N LEU A 165 -12.20 19.76 -12.35
CA LEU A 165 -13.27 18.77 -12.19
C LEU A 165 -13.74 18.81 -10.75
N GLU A 166 -14.64 19.72 -10.40
CA GLU A 166 -15.09 19.90 -9.02
C GLU A 166 -16.51 19.35 -8.80
N SER A 167 -16.64 18.43 -7.85
CA SER A 167 -17.92 17.77 -7.53
C SER A 167 -18.47 16.92 -8.68
N VAL A 168 -17.59 16.20 -9.39
CA VAL A 168 -18.00 15.29 -10.47
C VAL A 168 -18.46 13.96 -9.88
N THR A 169 -19.72 13.61 -10.12
CA THR A 169 -20.32 12.35 -9.65
C THR A 169 -20.59 11.42 -10.83
N THR A 170 -19.84 10.32 -10.92
CA THR A 170 -19.98 9.34 -12.00
C THR A 170 -19.59 7.96 -11.49
N PRO A 171 -20.31 6.89 -11.85
CA PRO A 171 -19.88 5.53 -11.48
C PRO A 171 -18.53 5.17 -12.10
N ASN A 172 -18.23 5.66 -13.31
CA ASN A 172 -16.98 5.42 -14.01
C ASN A 172 -16.51 6.68 -14.75
N LEU A 173 -15.33 7.18 -14.36
CA LEU A 173 -14.58 8.23 -15.03
C LEU A 173 -13.35 7.61 -15.69
N ASP A 174 -13.28 7.65 -17.00
CA ASP A 174 -12.12 7.17 -17.75
C ASP A 174 -11.27 8.36 -18.20
N LEU A 175 -10.03 8.45 -17.70
CA LEU A 175 -9.00 9.41 -18.07
C LEU A 175 -7.80 8.70 -18.72
N THR A 176 -8.01 7.50 -19.27
CA THR A 176 -6.92 6.69 -19.85
C THR A 176 -6.23 7.47 -20.97
N GLN A 177 -4.90 7.54 -20.92
CA GLN A 177 -4.07 8.29 -21.87
C GLN A 177 -4.40 9.80 -21.98
N ALA A 178 -5.16 10.37 -21.05
CA ALA A 178 -5.42 11.81 -21.05
C ALA A 178 -4.15 12.60 -20.70
N VAL A 179 -3.97 13.76 -21.32
CA VAL A 179 -2.81 14.63 -21.12
C VAL A 179 -3.26 15.96 -20.51
N PHE A 180 -2.70 16.29 -19.35
CA PHE A 180 -2.90 17.56 -18.67
C PHE A 180 -1.58 18.33 -18.65
N SER A 181 -1.53 19.40 -19.45
CA SER A 181 -0.33 20.24 -19.59
C SER A 181 -0.16 21.18 -18.40
N GLN A 182 -1.28 21.62 -17.80
CA GLN A 182 -1.31 22.45 -16.60
C GLN A 182 -1.92 21.69 -15.42
N ARG A 183 -1.80 22.29 -14.22
CA ARG A 183 -2.28 21.68 -12.97
C ARG A 183 -3.76 21.36 -13.03
N ALA A 184 -4.10 20.10 -12.75
CA ALA A 184 -5.48 19.61 -12.71
C ALA A 184 -5.98 19.46 -11.26
N THR A 185 -7.22 19.87 -11.00
CA THR A 185 -7.91 19.68 -9.72
C THR A 185 -9.11 18.77 -9.92
N LEU A 186 -9.11 17.60 -9.29
CA LEU A 186 -10.12 16.56 -9.49
C LEU A 186 -10.80 16.20 -8.16
N TYR A 187 -12.02 16.67 -7.94
CA TYR A 187 -12.89 16.28 -6.82
C TYR A 187 -13.97 15.34 -7.33
N LEU A 188 -13.76 14.05 -7.10
CA LEU A 188 -14.48 12.97 -7.75
C LEU A 188 -15.26 12.13 -6.74
N SER A 189 -16.48 11.74 -7.13
CA SER A 189 -17.34 10.82 -6.40
C SER A 189 -17.66 9.62 -7.30
N GLY A 190 -16.90 8.53 -7.16
CA GLY A 190 -17.13 7.27 -7.86
C GLY A 190 -15.84 6.57 -8.32
N GLY A 191 -15.92 5.73 -9.34
CA GLY A 191 -14.76 5.04 -9.92
C GLY A 191 -14.03 5.93 -10.93
N CYS A 192 -12.70 5.94 -10.88
CA CYS A 192 -11.84 6.68 -11.80
C CYS A 192 -10.68 5.79 -12.27
N VAL A 193 -10.49 5.69 -13.58
CA VAL A 193 -9.37 5.01 -14.22
C VAL A 193 -8.55 6.07 -14.94
N ALA A 194 -7.34 6.34 -14.50
CA ALA A 194 -6.45 7.31 -15.13
C ALA A 194 -5.17 6.62 -15.59
N ASP A 195 -5.30 5.45 -16.19
CA ASP A 195 -4.15 4.64 -16.59
C ASP A 195 -3.42 5.31 -17.77
N TYR A 196 -2.09 5.37 -17.71
CA TYR A 196 -1.22 6.04 -18.67
C TYR A 196 -1.52 7.54 -18.87
N ALA A 197 -2.27 8.16 -17.95
CA ALA A 197 -2.49 9.60 -17.96
C ALA A 197 -1.19 10.35 -17.66
N ARG A 198 -1.06 11.55 -18.22
CA ARG A 198 0.09 12.42 -18.06
C ARG A 198 -0.32 13.73 -17.41
N PHE A 199 0.29 14.06 -16.28
CA PHE A 199 0.08 15.32 -15.56
C PHE A 199 1.41 16.07 -15.45
N ASP A 200 1.64 17.01 -16.36
CA ASP A 200 2.94 17.71 -16.44
C ASP A 200 3.17 18.65 -15.24
N ASP A 201 2.17 19.44 -14.86
CA ASP A 201 2.22 20.37 -13.71
C ASP A 201 1.60 19.78 -12.41
N GLY A 202 1.42 18.46 -12.37
CA GLY A 202 0.90 17.72 -11.23
C GLY A 202 -0.63 17.80 -11.06
N VAL A 203 -1.15 16.99 -10.13
CA VAL A 203 -2.59 16.81 -9.93
C VAL A 203 -2.97 16.83 -8.44
N ALA A 204 -4.09 17.48 -8.12
CA ALA A 204 -4.73 17.40 -6.82
C ALA A 204 -6.04 16.61 -6.94
N VAL A 205 -6.03 15.35 -6.51
CA VAL A 205 -7.21 14.48 -6.49
C VAL A 205 -7.79 14.39 -5.09
N ARG A 206 -9.09 14.62 -4.98
CA ARG A 206 -9.88 14.37 -3.78
C ARG A 206 -10.99 13.39 -4.10
N LEU A 207 -10.90 12.19 -3.54
CA LEU A 207 -11.93 11.17 -3.66
C LEU A 207 -12.96 11.36 -2.55
N GLN A 208 -14.17 11.76 -2.92
CA GLN A 208 -15.28 11.91 -1.99
C GLN A 208 -16.00 10.56 -1.78
N GLN A 209 -16.70 10.42 -0.66
CA GLN A 209 -17.45 9.21 -0.37
C GLN A 209 -18.74 9.18 -1.20
N CYS A 210 -18.99 8.08 -1.88
CA CYS A 210 -20.29 7.81 -2.49
C CYS A 210 -21.13 6.95 -1.54
N THR A 211 -22.44 7.24 -1.45
CA THR A 211 -23.36 6.49 -0.58
C THR A 211 -23.61 5.07 -1.08
N THR A 212 -23.42 4.82 -2.38
CA THR A 212 -23.78 3.56 -3.04
C THR A 212 -22.59 2.66 -3.37
N SER A 213 -21.38 3.21 -3.51
CA SER A 213 -20.19 2.47 -3.89
C SER A 213 -18.91 3.03 -3.25
N VAL A 214 -17.88 2.19 -3.14
CA VAL A 214 -16.56 2.65 -2.71
C VAL A 214 -15.90 3.31 -3.91
N SER A 215 -15.46 4.56 -3.76
CA SER A 215 -14.72 5.25 -4.81
C SER A 215 -13.38 4.55 -5.04
N MET A 216 -13.10 4.21 -6.29
CA MET A 216 -11.92 3.46 -6.71
C MET A 216 -11.09 4.34 -7.64
N LEU A 217 -9.77 4.31 -7.49
CA LEU A 217 -8.85 5.04 -8.36
C LEU A 217 -7.76 4.10 -8.90
N SER A 218 -7.55 4.07 -10.21
CA SER A 218 -6.41 3.42 -10.86
C SER A 218 -5.48 4.46 -11.48
N LEU A 219 -4.18 4.32 -11.23
CA LEU A 219 -3.11 5.19 -11.74
C LEU A 219 -1.98 4.35 -12.36
N ALA A 220 -2.31 3.28 -13.09
CA ALA A 220 -1.28 2.45 -13.70
C ALA A 220 -0.53 3.24 -14.80
N GLY A 221 0.80 3.24 -14.81
CA GLY A 221 1.61 3.89 -15.84
C GLY A 221 1.53 5.42 -15.86
N VAL A 222 0.97 6.05 -14.84
CA VAL A 222 0.81 7.51 -14.77
C VAL A 222 2.16 8.21 -14.67
N ARG A 223 2.29 9.33 -15.40
CA ARG A 223 3.44 10.23 -15.32
C ARG A 223 3.05 11.52 -14.62
N LEU A 224 3.76 11.82 -13.54
CA LEU A 224 3.62 13.04 -12.75
C LEU A 224 4.89 13.87 -12.95
N GLY A 225 4.77 15.05 -13.57
CA GLY A 225 5.89 15.98 -13.78
C GLY A 225 6.14 16.92 -12.60
N ALA A 226 5.19 17.03 -11.66
CA ALA A 226 5.28 17.89 -10.49
C ALA A 226 4.53 17.29 -9.27
N PRO A 227 4.64 17.92 -8.08
CA PRO A 227 4.07 17.38 -6.85
C PRO A 227 2.56 17.20 -6.93
N SER A 228 2.12 15.98 -6.62
CA SER A 228 0.74 15.54 -6.78
C SER A 228 0.19 14.97 -5.47
N THR A 229 -1.07 15.25 -5.20
CA THR A 229 -1.73 14.88 -3.94
C THR A 229 -2.99 14.07 -4.19
N LEU A 230 -3.10 12.92 -3.54
CA LEU A 230 -4.30 12.10 -3.51
C LEU A 230 -4.86 12.10 -2.09
N THR A 231 -6.06 12.62 -1.93
CA THR A 231 -6.70 12.77 -0.63
C THR A 231 -8.05 12.03 -0.62
N GLY A 232 -8.25 11.15 0.35
CA GLY A 232 -9.55 10.53 0.58
C GLY A 232 -10.39 11.38 1.52
N ALA A 233 -11.69 11.48 1.25
CA ALA A 233 -12.62 12.08 2.19
C ALA A 233 -12.74 11.18 3.44
N THR A 234 -12.25 11.69 4.57
CA THR A 234 -12.44 11.05 5.87
C THR A 234 -13.92 11.01 6.22
N PRO A 235 -14.43 9.89 6.78
CA PRO A 235 -15.82 9.79 7.19
C PRO A 235 -16.18 10.93 8.15
N PRO A 236 -17.37 11.56 8.05
CA PRO A 236 -17.90 12.29 9.18
C PRO A 236 -18.02 11.30 10.35
N THR A 237 -17.43 11.67 11.49
CA THR A 237 -17.40 10.88 12.72
C THR A 237 -18.79 10.84 13.39
N THR A 238 -19.82 10.39 12.66
CA THR A 238 -21.15 10.22 13.21
C THR A 238 -21.26 8.79 13.75
N PRO A 239 -21.36 8.59 15.07
CA PRO A 239 -21.51 7.27 15.65
C PRO A 239 -22.84 6.66 15.19
N GLY A 240 -22.78 5.56 14.44
CA GLY A 240 -23.96 4.82 13.97
C GLY A 240 -24.08 4.62 12.45
N SER A 241 -23.26 5.29 11.63
CA SER A 241 -23.22 5.04 10.19
C SER A 241 -22.49 3.74 9.86
N ALA A 242 -23.13 2.86 9.09
CA ALA A 242 -22.60 1.57 8.68
C ALA A 242 -21.25 1.74 7.93
N ALA A 243 -20.16 1.27 8.55
CA ALA A 243 -18.82 1.09 7.99
C ALA A 243 -18.50 2.00 6.78
N SER A 244 -18.30 3.29 7.04
CA SER A 244 -17.74 4.21 6.04
C SER A 244 -16.39 3.66 5.59
N ARG A 245 -16.34 3.15 4.35
CA ARG A 245 -15.14 2.60 3.74
C ARG A 245 -14.35 3.76 3.14
N LEU A 246 -13.06 3.82 3.46
CA LEU A 246 -12.15 4.74 2.81
C LEU A 246 -12.13 4.46 1.29
N PRO A 247 -11.93 5.48 0.45
CA PRO A 247 -11.73 5.29 -0.97
C PRO A 247 -10.52 4.39 -1.20
N GLN A 248 -10.55 3.58 -2.25
CA GLN A 248 -9.54 2.56 -2.50
C GLN A 248 -8.68 2.91 -3.72
N LEU A 249 -7.37 2.72 -3.59
CA LEU A 249 -6.44 2.81 -4.72
C LEU A 249 -6.20 1.40 -5.27
N MET A 250 -6.49 1.20 -6.56
CA MET A 250 -6.42 -0.09 -7.23
C MET A 250 -5.02 -0.40 -7.75
N SER A 251 -4.33 0.58 -8.34
CA SER A 251 -3.05 0.35 -9.00
C SER A 251 -2.17 1.59 -9.03
N LEU A 252 -0.88 1.39 -8.80
CA LEU A 252 0.25 2.30 -9.03
C LEU A 252 1.31 1.63 -9.92
N ALA A 253 0.96 0.53 -10.59
CA ALA A 253 1.91 -0.25 -11.38
C ALA A 253 2.49 0.60 -12.51
N GLY A 254 3.82 0.72 -12.61
CA GLY A 254 4.48 1.51 -13.66
C GLY A 254 4.39 3.03 -13.49
N ALA A 255 3.74 3.54 -12.44
CA ALA A 255 3.65 4.97 -12.18
C ALA A 255 4.94 5.50 -11.51
N ASP A 256 5.33 6.74 -11.83
CA ASP A 256 6.37 7.43 -11.06
C ASP A 256 5.75 8.10 -9.84
N VAL A 257 6.07 7.59 -8.65
CA VAL A 257 5.50 8.06 -7.39
C VAL A 257 6.46 8.94 -6.59
N ALA A 258 7.51 9.47 -7.23
CA ALA A 258 8.55 10.27 -6.57
C ALA A 258 8.01 11.47 -5.79
N GLU A 259 7.00 12.15 -6.32
CA GLU A 259 6.39 13.35 -5.74
C GLU A 259 4.90 13.16 -5.43
N LEU A 260 4.49 11.92 -5.20
CA LEU A 260 3.12 11.56 -4.88
C LEU A 260 2.90 11.53 -3.37
N THR A 261 1.93 12.29 -2.90
CA THR A 261 1.45 12.25 -1.50
C THR A 261 0.06 11.63 -1.45
N ILE A 262 -0.11 10.60 -0.63
CA ILE A 262 -1.37 9.88 -0.43
C ILE A 262 -1.82 10.06 1.01
N THR A 263 -3.04 10.55 1.22
CA THR A 263 -3.63 10.69 2.56
C THR A 263 -5.04 10.12 2.62
N ASP A 264 -5.33 9.32 3.65
CA ASP A 264 -6.67 8.80 3.94
C ASP A 264 -7.29 7.94 2.81
N ILE A 265 -6.46 7.16 2.12
CA ILE A 265 -6.86 6.22 1.05
C ILE A 265 -6.47 4.80 1.45
N ASP A 266 -7.36 3.84 1.23
CA ASP A 266 -7.13 2.41 1.45
C ASP A 266 -6.25 1.84 0.31
N LEU A 267 -5.05 1.40 0.68
CA LEU A 267 -4.06 0.79 -0.20
C LEU A 267 -4.15 -0.75 -0.15
N GLY A 268 -5.15 -1.31 0.51
CA GLY A 268 -5.25 -2.74 0.77
C GLY A 268 -5.54 -3.63 -0.43
N VAL A 269 -5.87 -3.03 -1.58
CA VAL A 269 -6.01 -3.72 -2.86
C VAL A 269 -5.08 -3.17 -3.94
N CYS A 270 -4.16 -2.27 -3.56
CA CYS A 270 -3.31 -1.54 -4.49
C CYS A 270 -2.19 -2.42 -5.06
N LEU A 271 -2.06 -2.42 -6.39
CA LEU A 271 -0.95 -3.04 -7.11
C LEU A 271 0.24 -2.07 -7.21
N PHE A 272 1.36 -2.42 -6.58
CA PHE A 272 2.60 -1.62 -6.63
C PHE A 272 3.68 -2.20 -7.57
N ALA A 273 3.40 -3.31 -8.24
CA ALA A 273 4.39 -3.99 -9.07
C ALA A 273 4.84 -3.08 -10.23
N GLY A 274 6.15 -2.84 -10.35
CA GLY A 274 6.70 -1.97 -11.39
C GLY A 274 6.60 -0.47 -11.13
N ALA A 275 6.08 -0.04 -9.97
CA ALA A 275 6.10 1.38 -9.58
C ALA A 275 7.54 1.91 -9.51
N ILE A 276 7.76 3.12 -10.02
CA ILE A 276 9.06 3.79 -10.11
C ILE A 276 9.20 4.73 -8.90
N ASN A 277 10.38 4.78 -8.27
CA ASN A 277 10.66 5.62 -7.10
C ASN A 277 9.71 5.40 -5.90
N LEU A 278 9.24 4.16 -5.69
CA LEU A 278 8.33 3.82 -4.59
C LEU A 278 8.88 4.16 -3.21
N ASP A 279 10.20 4.27 -3.06
CA ASP A 279 10.84 4.68 -1.82
C ASP A 279 10.62 6.16 -1.47
N LYS A 280 10.15 6.99 -2.40
CA LYS A 280 9.84 8.41 -2.19
C LYS A 280 8.34 8.68 -2.05
N LEU A 281 7.49 7.65 -2.06
CA LEU A 281 6.05 7.79 -1.89
C LEU A 281 5.72 8.35 -0.49
N HIS A 282 5.06 9.49 -0.43
CA HIS A 282 4.65 10.07 0.85
C HIS A 282 3.26 9.55 1.24
N MET A 283 3.15 8.94 2.41
CA MET A 283 1.89 8.45 2.96
C MET A 283 1.58 9.17 4.27
N GLY A 284 0.45 9.86 4.32
CA GLY A 284 -0.06 10.55 5.51
C GLY A 284 -1.42 10.04 5.95
N GLY A 285 -1.83 10.38 7.17
CA GLY A 285 -3.15 10.03 7.69
C GLY A 285 -3.41 8.53 7.80
N THR A 286 -4.67 8.13 7.63
CA THR A 286 -5.12 6.74 7.73
C THR A 286 -5.06 6.03 6.38
N THR A 287 -3.89 5.46 6.05
CA THR A 287 -3.67 4.67 4.83
C THR A 287 -3.56 3.17 5.16
N PRO A 288 -4.68 2.46 5.37
CA PRO A 288 -4.61 1.04 5.69
C PRO A 288 -4.13 0.24 4.48
N PHE A 289 -3.36 -0.80 4.74
CA PHE A 289 -3.02 -1.80 3.74
C PHE A 289 -3.72 -3.14 3.99
N ALA A 290 -3.46 -4.09 3.08
CA ALA A 290 -4.12 -5.38 3.03
C ALA A 290 -3.94 -6.11 4.36
N ARG A 291 -5.05 -6.31 5.07
CA ARG A 291 -5.05 -7.16 6.25
C ARG A 291 -5.17 -8.60 5.78
N PRO A 292 -4.28 -9.48 6.24
CA PRO A 292 -4.48 -10.88 5.96
C PRO A 292 -5.82 -11.31 6.54
N LEU A 293 -6.64 -12.02 5.75
CA LEU A 293 -7.83 -12.65 6.30
C LEU A 293 -7.37 -13.46 7.49
N ARG A 294 -8.15 -13.42 8.57
CA ARG A 294 -8.08 -14.41 9.64
C ARG A 294 -8.49 -15.77 9.08
N ARG A 295 -7.72 -16.33 8.15
CA ARG A 295 -7.86 -17.72 7.74
C ARG A 295 -7.36 -18.52 8.93
N SER A 296 -8.32 -19.00 9.70
CA SER A 296 -8.20 -20.04 10.70
C SER A 296 -7.72 -21.36 10.06
N LEU A 297 -6.60 -21.32 9.33
CA LEU A 297 -5.89 -22.50 8.88
C LEU A 297 -4.96 -22.92 10.01
N LEU A 298 -5.57 -23.56 11.01
CA LEU A 298 -4.87 -24.46 11.92
C LEU A 298 -4.25 -25.58 11.07
N PRO A 299 -2.91 -25.68 10.93
CA PRO A 299 -2.31 -26.81 10.26
C PRO A 299 -2.41 -28.02 11.21
N GLY A 300 -3.16 -29.04 10.80
CA GLY A 300 -3.14 -30.37 11.41
C GLY A 300 -4.00 -30.54 12.65
N GLN A 301 -5.29 -30.80 12.47
CA GLN A 301 -6.15 -31.48 13.45
C GLN A 301 -6.11 -33.02 13.26
N GLY A 302 -4.93 -33.61 13.03
CA GLY A 302 -4.75 -35.06 13.17
C GLY A 302 -4.39 -35.41 14.63
N PRO A 303 -4.90 -36.51 15.22
CA PRO A 303 -4.57 -36.90 16.59
C PRO A 303 -3.06 -37.15 16.75
N ALA A 304 -2.46 -36.60 17.80
CA ALA A 304 -1.04 -36.81 18.10
C ALA A 304 -0.82 -38.25 18.58
N ARG A 305 0.00 -39.03 17.89
CA ARG A 305 0.24 -40.45 18.22
C ARG A 305 1.25 -40.65 19.35
N THR A 306 1.98 -39.62 19.78
CA THR A 306 3.01 -39.72 20.83
C THR A 306 3.14 -38.44 21.68
N ARG A 307 3.51 -38.59 22.97
CA ARG A 307 3.75 -37.48 23.93
C ARG A 307 4.80 -36.47 23.43
N TRP A 308 5.85 -36.94 22.75
CA TRP A 308 6.90 -36.07 22.18
C TRP A 308 6.39 -35.19 21.03
N GLN A 309 5.51 -35.70 20.18
CA GLN A 309 4.87 -34.90 19.11
C GLN A 309 3.94 -33.83 19.68
N ALA A 310 3.30 -34.08 20.83
CA ALA A 310 2.44 -33.11 21.52
C ALA A 310 3.25 -31.96 22.16
N VAL A 311 4.39 -32.27 22.80
CA VAL A 311 5.30 -31.24 23.33
C VAL A 311 5.90 -30.41 22.20
N TRP A 312 6.38 -31.06 21.13
CA TRP A 312 6.90 -30.36 19.96
C TRP A 312 5.82 -29.52 19.28
N ARG A 313 4.58 -30.02 19.13
CA ARG A 313 3.44 -29.23 18.64
C ARG A 313 3.11 -28.06 19.55
N THR A 314 3.30 -28.16 20.87
CA THR A 314 3.00 -27.07 21.81
C THR A 314 4.07 -26.00 21.74
N VAL A 315 5.36 -26.39 21.74
CA VAL A 315 6.49 -25.49 21.52
C VAL A 315 6.42 -24.84 20.13
N TRP A 316 6.08 -25.60 19.09
CA TRP A 316 5.91 -25.10 17.73
C TRP A 316 4.66 -24.23 17.59
N ARG A 317 3.51 -24.62 18.16
CA ARG A 317 2.30 -23.76 18.26
C ARG A 317 2.56 -22.52 19.10
N TRP A 318 3.52 -22.53 20.02
CA TRP A 318 3.84 -21.39 20.88
C TRP A 318 4.84 -20.45 20.19
N CYS A 319 5.90 -20.98 19.59
CA CYS A 319 6.78 -20.25 18.66
C CYS A 319 5.98 -19.66 17.49
N SER A 320 5.03 -20.42 16.95
CA SER A 320 4.12 -20.04 15.88
C SER A 320 2.81 -19.42 16.36
N ARG A 321 2.53 -19.25 17.66
CA ARG A 321 1.33 -18.49 18.15
C ARG A 321 1.50 -17.00 17.91
N GLY A 322 2.75 -16.59 17.68
CA GLY A 322 3.09 -15.34 17.06
C GLY A 322 2.94 -15.31 15.52
N ASN A 323 2.32 -16.30 14.86
CA ASN A 323 1.80 -16.21 13.48
C ASN A 323 0.65 -15.22 13.37
N ARG A 324 0.32 -14.47 14.42
CA ARG A 324 -0.28 -13.17 14.19
C ARG A 324 0.78 -12.33 13.47
N PRO A 325 0.61 -11.98 12.19
CA PRO A 325 1.20 -10.76 11.69
C PRO A 325 0.69 -9.68 12.65
N VAL A 326 1.50 -9.35 13.65
CA VAL A 326 1.36 -8.09 14.37
C VAL A 326 2.13 -7.15 13.48
N GLY A 327 1.39 -6.80 12.44
CA GLY A 327 1.72 -5.90 11.38
C GLY A 327 0.49 -5.91 10.50
N ARG A 328 -0.22 -4.80 10.46
CA ARG A 328 -1.60 -4.74 9.93
C ARG A 328 -1.64 -4.92 8.41
N GLU A 329 -0.50 -5.14 7.76
CA GLU A 329 -0.24 -4.73 6.39
C GLU A 329 0.67 -5.75 5.71
N MET A 330 0.07 -6.82 5.19
CA MET A 330 0.78 -7.86 4.45
C MET A 330 0.35 -7.79 2.99
N LEU A 331 0.99 -6.88 2.26
CA LEU A 331 0.57 -6.46 0.93
C LEU A 331 0.72 -7.49 -0.19
N MET A 332 1.65 -8.45 -0.14
CA MET A 332 1.99 -9.19 -1.36
C MET A 332 1.55 -10.65 -1.39
N GLU A 333 1.64 -11.41 -0.28
CA GLU A 333 1.34 -12.85 -0.35
C GLU A 333 -0.15 -13.17 -0.47
N GLU A 334 -1.01 -12.40 0.19
CA GLU A 334 -2.45 -12.68 0.18
C GLU A 334 -3.17 -11.99 -0.97
N LEU A 335 -2.69 -10.85 -1.46
CA LEU A 335 -3.21 -10.21 -2.67
C LEU A 335 -2.87 -11.04 -3.92
N VAL A 336 -1.62 -11.51 -4.06
CA VAL A 336 -1.23 -12.41 -5.16
C VAL A 336 -1.98 -13.76 -5.08
N ALA A 337 -2.29 -14.24 -3.87
CA ALA A 337 -3.09 -15.45 -3.67
C ALA A 337 -4.62 -15.24 -3.81
N ARG A 338 -5.15 -14.04 -3.54
CA ARG A 338 -6.59 -13.71 -3.66
C ARG A 338 -6.98 -13.23 -5.05
N VAL A 339 -6.12 -12.49 -5.73
CA VAL A 339 -6.36 -11.93 -7.07
C VAL A 339 -6.02 -12.96 -8.15
N GLY A 340 -5.33 -14.05 -7.78
CA GLY A 340 -4.72 -14.93 -8.73
C GLY A 340 -3.57 -14.21 -9.44
N TYR A 341 -2.55 -14.96 -9.80
CA TYR A 341 -1.39 -14.50 -10.57
C TYR A 341 -1.74 -13.89 -11.96
N VAL A 342 -3.02 -13.66 -12.27
CA VAL A 342 -3.57 -13.38 -13.61
C VAL A 342 -4.11 -11.94 -13.77
N HIS A 343 -4.36 -11.18 -12.69
CA HIS A 343 -4.85 -9.78 -12.80
C HIS A 343 -3.86 -8.71 -12.27
N ALA A 344 -2.68 -9.12 -11.80
CA ALA A 344 -1.63 -8.23 -11.27
C ALA A 344 -0.57 -7.82 -12.32
N LEU A 345 -0.80 -8.18 -13.58
CA LEU A 345 -0.26 -7.49 -14.72
C LEU A 345 -1.43 -6.65 -15.23
N GLY A 346 -1.21 -5.35 -15.43
CA GLY A 346 -2.20 -4.49 -16.07
C GLY A 346 -2.76 -5.19 -17.30
N GLN A 347 -4.03 -4.92 -17.60
CA GLN A 347 -4.55 -5.20 -18.93
C GLN A 347 -3.71 -4.42 -19.92
N ASP A 348 -2.60 -5.01 -20.34
CA ASP A 348 -2.06 -4.82 -21.65
C ASP A 348 -3.14 -5.40 -22.57
N ARG A 349 -3.89 -4.50 -23.20
CA ARG A 349 -4.87 -4.84 -24.22
C ARG A 349 -4.17 -5.14 -25.55
N ASP A 350 -2.91 -5.58 -25.50
CA ASP A 350 -2.15 -6.14 -26.61
C ASP A 350 -1.98 -7.65 -26.44
N THR A 351 -2.75 -8.37 -27.25
CA THR A 351 -2.69 -9.82 -27.44
C THR A 351 -1.41 -10.23 -28.17
N ARG A 352 -0.21 -10.08 -27.56
CA ARG A 352 1.01 -10.74 -28.10
C ARG A 352 2.27 -10.87 -27.23
N SER A 353 2.23 -10.76 -25.91
CA SER A 353 3.42 -11.08 -25.08
C SER A 353 3.19 -12.25 -24.12
N GLU A 354 3.50 -13.46 -24.58
CA GLU A 354 3.62 -14.70 -23.79
C GLU A 354 4.83 -14.70 -22.84
N THR A 355 4.87 -13.74 -21.91
CA THR A 355 5.80 -13.78 -20.77
C THR A 355 5.02 -13.48 -19.49
N SER A 356 4.16 -14.42 -19.11
CA SER A 356 3.63 -14.55 -17.76
C SER A 356 4.79 -14.90 -16.81
N GLY A 357 5.60 -13.89 -16.50
CA GLY A 357 6.73 -13.99 -15.60
C GLY A 357 6.22 -14.01 -14.16
N ARG A 358 6.40 -15.13 -13.47
CA ARG A 358 6.20 -15.20 -12.02
C ARG A 358 6.98 -14.06 -11.36
N VAL A 359 6.29 -13.17 -10.63
CA VAL A 359 6.95 -12.17 -9.79
C VAL A 359 7.91 -12.90 -8.86
N THR A 360 9.20 -12.60 -9.00
CA THR A 360 10.25 -13.30 -8.28
C THR A 360 10.28 -12.85 -6.81
N ASP A 361 10.72 -13.71 -5.90
CA ASP A 361 10.90 -13.35 -4.49
C ASP A 361 11.83 -12.12 -4.32
N ASP A 362 12.75 -11.91 -5.26
CA ASP A 362 13.65 -10.75 -5.30
C ASP A 362 12.92 -9.44 -5.65
N GLN A 363 11.94 -9.47 -6.57
CA GLN A 363 11.09 -8.31 -6.86
C GLN A 363 10.22 -7.94 -5.65
N VAL A 364 9.64 -8.94 -4.98
CA VAL A 364 8.85 -8.73 -3.75
C VAL A 364 9.72 -8.12 -2.64
N LYS A 365 10.96 -8.61 -2.49
CA LYS A 365 11.93 -8.04 -1.55
C LYS A 365 12.25 -6.58 -1.88
N GLY A 366 12.46 -6.26 -3.16
CA GLY A 366 12.67 -4.88 -3.62
C GLY A 366 11.51 -3.95 -3.24
N LEU A 367 10.28 -4.41 -3.43
CA LEU A 367 9.07 -3.66 -3.10
C LEU A 367 8.96 -3.39 -1.59
N TYR A 368 9.11 -4.41 -0.75
CA TYR A 368 9.07 -4.25 0.71
C TYR A 368 10.17 -3.30 1.20
N ARG A 369 11.35 -3.36 0.59
CA ARG A 369 12.45 -2.45 0.93
C ARG A 369 12.13 -1.00 0.58
N ALA A 370 11.52 -0.76 -0.59
CA ALA A 370 11.11 0.58 -1.00
C ALA A 370 10.02 1.15 -0.08
N LEU A 371 8.96 0.39 0.20
CA LEU A 371 7.89 0.81 1.11
C LEU A 371 8.39 1.04 2.55
N ARG A 372 9.31 0.21 3.03
CA ARG A 372 9.96 0.44 4.33
C ARG A 372 10.69 1.79 4.34
N LYS A 373 11.51 2.05 3.31
CA LYS A 373 12.29 3.28 3.22
C LYS A 373 11.38 4.52 3.18
N ALA A 374 10.30 4.48 2.40
CA ALA A 374 9.30 5.54 2.36
C ALA A 374 8.71 5.87 3.75
N ARG A 375 8.43 4.85 4.57
CA ARG A 375 7.93 5.04 5.95
C ARG A 375 9.02 5.52 6.91
N GLU A 376 10.24 5.03 6.79
CA GLU A 376 11.39 5.47 7.58
C GLU A 376 11.72 6.95 7.32
N ASP A 377 11.62 7.40 6.07
CA ASP A 377 11.88 8.80 5.67
C ASP A 377 10.87 9.77 6.30
N VAL A 378 9.61 9.33 6.51
CA VAL A 378 8.55 10.09 7.22
C VAL A 378 8.62 9.88 8.75
N LYS A 379 9.61 9.14 9.26
CA LYS A 379 9.78 8.76 10.69
C LYS A 379 8.62 7.93 11.26
N ASP A 380 7.87 7.23 10.41
CA ASP A 380 6.88 6.25 10.84
C ASP A 380 7.55 4.89 11.12
N GLU A 381 8.18 4.82 12.29
CA GLU A 381 8.90 3.63 12.73
C GLU A 381 8.00 2.40 12.98
N PRO A 382 6.79 2.54 13.57
CA PRO A 382 5.85 1.43 13.69
C PRO A 382 5.45 0.83 12.35
N GLY A 383 5.10 1.66 11.35
CA GLY A 383 4.72 1.20 10.01
C GLY A 383 5.89 0.53 9.27
N ALA A 384 7.09 1.11 9.35
CA ALA A 384 8.29 0.54 8.73
C ALA A 384 8.64 -0.88 9.22
N ALA A 385 8.37 -1.18 10.49
CA ALA A 385 8.67 -2.49 11.08
C ALA A 385 7.84 -3.63 10.46
N ASP A 386 6.64 -3.34 9.97
CA ASP A 386 5.77 -4.32 9.31
C ASP A 386 6.35 -4.70 7.94
N PHE A 387 6.79 -3.71 7.16
CA PHE A 387 7.45 -3.92 5.88
C PHE A 387 8.81 -4.62 6.03
N TYR A 388 9.55 -4.36 7.11
CA TYR A 388 10.79 -5.08 7.43
C TYR A 388 10.56 -6.60 7.62
N LEU A 389 9.46 -6.99 8.27
CA LEU A 389 9.12 -8.41 8.42
C LEU A 389 8.82 -9.05 7.05
N GLY A 390 8.05 -8.37 6.21
CA GLY A 390 7.75 -8.82 4.84
C GLY A 390 9.02 -9.01 3.99
N GLU A 391 9.96 -8.06 4.05
CA GLU A 391 11.26 -8.16 3.38
C GLU A 391 12.04 -9.41 3.83
N MET A 392 12.12 -9.67 5.14
CA MET A 392 12.86 -10.80 5.69
C MET A 392 12.22 -12.16 5.36
N GLU A 393 10.89 -12.21 5.24
CA GLU A 393 10.19 -13.42 4.79
C GLU A 393 10.40 -13.69 3.30
N ALA A 394 10.34 -12.65 2.45
CA ALA A 394 10.68 -12.75 1.02
C ALA A 394 12.14 -13.20 0.83
N ARG A 395 13.09 -12.58 1.56
CA ARG A 395 14.51 -12.98 1.55
C ARG A 395 14.69 -14.45 1.93
N ARG A 396 13.97 -14.94 2.94
CA ARG A 396 14.06 -16.35 3.35
C ARG A 396 13.59 -17.31 2.26
N ARG A 397 12.52 -16.98 1.52
CA ARG A 397 12.03 -17.84 0.42
C ARG A 397 12.99 -17.85 -0.76
N GLY A 398 13.51 -16.69 -1.18
CA GLY A 398 14.48 -16.59 -2.27
C GLY A 398 15.88 -17.13 -1.94
N SER A 399 16.24 -17.24 -0.65
CA SER A 399 17.59 -17.65 -0.23
C SER A 399 17.93 -19.13 -0.42
N ARG A 400 19.24 -19.44 -0.53
CA ARG A 400 19.80 -20.80 -0.54
C ARG A 400 19.50 -21.54 0.77
N LYS A 401 19.60 -22.87 0.76
CA LYS A 401 19.25 -23.73 1.93
C LYS A 401 19.95 -23.31 3.24
N THR A 402 21.23 -22.91 3.19
CA THR A 402 22.02 -22.49 4.36
C THR A 402 21.55 -21.14 4.92
N GLU A 403 21.40 -20.13 4.07
CA GLU A 403 20.87 -18.81 4.47
C GLU A 403 19.42 -18.93 4.97
N ARG A 404 18.62 -19.77 4.32
CA ARG A 404 17.25 -20.09 4.77
C ARG A 404 17.24 -20.69 6.17
N LEU A 405 18.18 -21.59 6.48
CA LEU A 405 18.34 -22.17 7.83
C LEU A 405 18.68 -21.09 8.86
N ILE A 406 19.66 -20.22 8.55
CA ILE A 406 20.07 -19.12 9.42
C ILE A 406 18.90 -18.16 9.66
N LEU A 407 18.19 -17.73 8.62
CA LEU A 407 17.02 -16.86 8.72
C LEU A 407 15.87 -17.52 9.49
N THR A 408 15.73 -18.84 9.39
CA THR A 408 14.72 -19.59 10.15
C THR A 408 15.08 -19.65 11.63
N MET A 409 16.35 -19.89 11.97
CA MET A 409 16.85 -19.82 13.34
C MET A 409 16.69 -18.41 13.92
N TYR A 410 17.05 -17.37 13.17
CA TYR A 410 16.90 -15.97 13.58
C TYR A 410 15.42 -15.57 13.80
N ARG A 411 14.51 -16.05 12.94
CA ARG A 411 13.06 -15.90 13.13
C ARG A 411 12.57 -16.61 14.39
N ALA A 412 13.04 -17.82 14.67
CA ALA A 412 12.62 -18.62 15.81
C ALA A 412 13.12 -18.03 17.15
N LEU A 413 14.38 -17.58 17.19
CA LEU A 413 14.99 -17.01 18.40
C LEU A 413 14.47 -15.62 18.74
N SER A 414 14.36 -14.73 17.75
CA SER A 414 14.12 -13.30 18.00
C SER A 414 12.97 -12.70 17.19
N GLY A 415 12.38 -13.45 16.25
CA GLY A 415 11.38 -12.90 15.33
C GLY A 415 11.98 -11.79 14.46
N TYR A 416 13.17 -12.04 13.90
CA TYR A 416 13.95 -11.09 13.11
C TYR A 416 14.43 -9.85 13.89
N GLY A 417 14.61 -9.95 15.21
CA GLY A 417 15.06 -8.82 16.03
C GLY A 417 13.94 -7.88 16.45
N GLN A 418 12.68 -8.20 16.17
CA GLN A 418 11.54 -7.32 16.45
C GLN A 418 10.74 -7.72 17.71
N ARG A 419 11.06 -8.86 18.35
CA ARG A 419 10.28 -9.41 19.47
C ARG A 419 11.15 -9.83 20.67
N ALA A 420 11.35 -8.90 21.61
CA ALA A 420 12.14 -9.14 22.83
C ALA A 420 11.62 -10.31 23.68
N GLY A 421 10.29 -10.51 23.74
CA GLY A 421 9.68 -11.60 24.50
C GLY A 421 10.10 -13.00 24.03
N ARG A 422 10.42 -13.20 22.75
CA ARG A 422 10.90 -14.51 22.26
C ARG A 422 12.32 -14.79 22.72
N ALA A 423 13.20 -13.79 22.60
CA ALA A 423 14.60 -13.92 23.00
C ALA A 423 14.73 -14.16 24.52
N LEU A 424 13.98 -13.42 25.34
CA LEU A 424 13.95 -13.62 26.79
C LEU A 424 13.42 -15.01 27.19
N MET A 425 12.39 -15.51 26.49
CA MET A 425 11.88 -16.85 26.74
C MET A 425 12.87 -17.95 26.37
N TRP A 426 13.60 -17.79 25.24
CA TRP A 426 14.69 -18.71 24.90
C TRP A 426 15.82 -18.66 25.93
N LEU A 427 16.11 -17.49 26.50
CA LEU A 427 17.08 -17.33 27.58
C LEU A 427 16.64 -18.10 28.84
N VAL A 428 15.38 -17.96 29.26
CA VAL A 428 14.81 -18.70 30.41
C VAL A 428 14.80 -20.21 30.13
N GLY A 429 14.42 -20.62 28.92
CA GLY A 429 14.46 -22.03 28.50
C GLY A 429 15.88 -22.60 28.51
N LEU A 430 16.86 -21.85 28.01
CA LEU A 430 18.28 -22.21 28.07
C LEU A 430 18.73 -22.39 29.52
N LEU A 431 18.42 -21.44 30.41
CA LEU A 431 18.71 -21.55 31.85
C LEU A 431 18.12 -22.81 32.48
N ALA A 432 16.85 -23.13 32.17
CA ALA A 432 16.20 -24.33 32.69
C ALA A 432 16.88 -25.62 32.18
N VAL A 433 17.22 -25.70 30.90
CA VAL A 433 17.90 -26.85 30.30
C VAL A 433 19.32 -27.03 30.88
N LEU A 434 20.08 -25.93 30.99
CA LEU A 434 21.42 -25.96 31.61
C LEU A 434 21.33 -26.45 33.06
N THR A 435 20.35 -25.96 33.82
CA THR A 435 20.12 -26.37 35.21
C THR A 435 19.84 -27.88 35.29
N VAL A 436 18.94 -28.41 34.44
CA VAL A 436 18.62 -29.85 34.42
C VAL A 436 19.83 -30.71 34.02
N LEU A 437 20.59 -30.29 33.01
CA LEU A 437 21.79 -30.99 32.57
C LEU A 437 22.88 -30.97 33.66
N LEU A 438 23.03 -29.86 34.39
CA LEU A 438 23.97 -29.75 35.50
C LEU A 438 23.57 -30.65 36.68
N ILE A 439 22.29 -30.70 37.04
CA ILE A 439 21.78 -31.59 38.10
C ILE A 439 22.04 -33.06 37.74
N GLY A 440 21.68 -33.45 36.50
CA GLY A 440 21.70 -34.84 36.07
C GLY A 440 23.09 -35.37 35.71
N LEU A 441 23.95 -34.52 35.13
CA LEU A 441 25.19 -34.94 34.46
C LEU A 441 26.42 -34.07 34.79
N GLY A 442 26.24 -32.88 35.37
CA GLY A 442 27.32 -31.88 35.46
C GLY A 442 27.96 -31.70 36.83
N LEU A 443 27.17 -31.81 37.89
CA LEU A 443 27.62 -31.61 39.27
C LEU A 443 28.27 -32.90 39.83
N PRO A 444 29.52 -32.86 40.32
CA PRO A 444 30.12 -34.01 41.00
C PRO A 444 29.47 -34.27 42.36
N ASP A 445 29.75 -35.43 42.94
CA ASP A 445 29.39 -35.72 44.33
C ASP A 445 30.22 -34.88 45.30
N THR A 446 29.53 -34.10 46.13
CA THR A 446 30.18 -33.40 47.26
C THR A 446 30.34 -34.28 48.49
N THR A 447 29.99 -35.56 48.41
CA THR A 447 30.12 -36.59 49.45
C THR A 447 31.44 -37.35 49.36
N GLY A 448 32.50 -36.71 48.85
CA GLY A 448 33.82 -37.30 48.71
C GLY A 448 34.45 -37.74 50.02
N ALA A 449 35.05 -38.93 49.99
CA ALA A 449 35.84 -39.47 51.09
C ALA A 449 36.95 -38.50 51.49
N THR A 450 37.01 -38.16 52.78
CA THR A 450 38.04 -37.32 53.37
C THR A 450 39.39 -38.03 53.24
N GLN A 451 40.31 -37.50 52.44
CA GLN A 451 41.68 -38.03 52.42
C GLN A 451 42.42 -37.36 53.58
N ARG A 452 42.68 -38.13 54.65
CA ARG A 452 43.50 -37.71 55.79
C ARG A 452 44.97 -37.78 55.39
N ILE A 453 45.62 -36.63 55.31
CA ILE A 453 47.08 -36.57 55.21
C ILE A 453 47.60 -36.35 56.64
N THR A 454 48.18 -37.39 57.23
CA THR A 454 48.85 -37.31 58.54
C THR A 454 50.32 -37.00 58.34
N GLY A 455 50.79 -35.91 58.94
CA GLY A 455 52.21 -35.55 59.00
C GLY A 455 52.65 -35.41 60.45
N THR A 456 53.77 -36.03 60.80
CA THR A 456 54.47 -35.84 62.08
C THR A 456 55.34 -34.60 61.99
N LEU A 457 55.12 -33.62 62.88
CA LEU A 457 56.09 -32.53 63.06
C LEU A 457 57.14 -32.97 64.08
N GLU A 458 58.39 -33.11 63.64
CA GLU A 458 59.51 -33.24 64.56
C GLU A 458 59.78 -31.91 65.29
N PRO A 459 59.97 -31.92 66.60
CA PRO A 459 60.18 -30.72 67.39
C PRO A 459 61.55 -30.10 67.10
N ALA A 460 61.58 -28.78 66.92
CA ALA A 460 62.79 -28.02 66.60
C ALA A 460 63.83 -27.92 67.75
N TYR A 461 63.60 -28.59 68.88
CA TYR A 461 64.51 -28.62 70.04
C TYR A 461 64.61 -30.04 70.63
N PRO A 462 65.78 -30.45 71.15
CA PRO A 462 65.97 -31.79 71.70
C PRO A 462 65.17 -31.95 73.01
N GLY A 463 64.14 -32.79 72.98
CA GLY A 463 63.27 -33.11 74.12
C GLY A 463 61.76 -32.92 73.90
N GLY A 464 61.32 -32.47 72.71
CA GLY A 464 59.89 -32.34 72.41
C GLY A 464 59.19 -33.68 72.09
N VAL A 465 57.92 -33.78 72.44
CA VAL A 465 57.05 -34.91 72.02
C VAL A 465 56.57 -34.66 70.58
N PRO A 466 56.71 -35.60 69.64
CA PRO A 466 56.20 -35.44 68.29
C PRO A 466 54.68 -35.21 68.30
N ARG A 467 54.21 -34.23 67.53
CA ARG A 467 52.77 -33.96 67.37
C ARG A 467 52.32 -34.40 65.99
N ASP A 468 51.36 -35.31 65.96
CA ASP A 468 50.67 -35.72 64.74
C ASP A 468 49.67 -34.64 64.35
N ILE A 469 49.84 -34.06 63.16
CA ILE A 469 48.83 -33.18 62.56
C ILE A 469 48.14 -33.96 61.45
N ALA A 470 46.84 -34.15 61.60
CA ALA A 470 45.98 -34.68 60.54
C ALA A 470 45.36 -33.51 59.77
N ILE A 471 45.79 -33.30 58.52
CA ILE A 471 45.15 -32.37 57.60
C ILE A 471 44.11 -33.16 56.80
N GLU A 472 42.84 -32.84 57.02
CA GLU A 472 41.74 -33.41 56.23
C GLU A 472 41.59 -32.62 54.91
N VAL A 473 42.12 -33.16 53.81
CA VAL A 473 41.94 -32.58 52.48
C VAL A 473 40.72 -33.23 51.83
N ARG A 474 39.62 -32.46 51.70
CA ARG A 474 38.43 -32.90 50.96
C ARG A 474 38.64 -32.65 49.47
N SER A 475 39.02 -33.70 48.74
CA SER A 475 38.97 -33.73 47.28
C SER A 475 37.65 -34.37 46.85
N PRO A 476 36.63 -33.61 46.40
CA PRO A 476 35.37 -34.21 45.97
C PRO A 476 35.63 -35.07 44.71
N PRO A 477 35.17 -36.33 44.67
CA PRO A 477 35.34 -37.20 43.52
C PRO A 477 34.55 -36.63 42.34
N VAL A 478 35.16 -36.58 41.16
CA VAL A 478 34.54 -36.06 39.92
C VAL A 478 33.51 -37.07 39.33
N THR A 479 32.99 -37.97 40.16
CA THR A 479 32.02 -39.00 39.79
C THR A 479 30.59 -38.53 40.02
N LEU A 480 29.65 -39.10 39.25
CA LEU A 480 28.24 -38.75 39.31
C LEU A 480 27.53 -39.47 40.48
N PRO A 481 26.58 -38.81 41.17
CA PRO A 481 25.77 -39.43 42.21
C PRO A 481 24.97 -40.64 41.74
N PRO A 482 24.61 -41.55 42.67
CA PRO A 482 23.58 -42.54 42.45
C PRO A 482 22.27 -41.89 41.98
N ALA A 483 21.53 -42.55 41.08
CA ALA A 483 20.39 -41.94 40.37
C ALA A 483 19.31 -41.34 41.30
N GLY A 484 19.10 -41.92 42.49
CA GLY A 484 18.14 -41.44 43.49
C GLY A 484 18.54 -40.15 44.23
N GLN A 485 19.82 -39.76 44.21
CA GLN A 485 20.34 -38.57 44.91
C GLN A 485 20.67 -37.40 43.97
N ARG A 486 20.41 -37.55 42.66
CA ARG A 486 20.71 -36.50 41.68
C ARG A 486 19.78 -35.30 41.81
N TRP A 487 18.51 -35.52 42.15
CA TRP A 487 17.46 -34.51 42.18
C TRP A 487 17.15 -34.04 43.60
N THR A 488 18.04 -33.22 44.16
CA THR A 488 17.86 -32.60 45.49
C THR A 488 17.80 -31.08 45.37
N THR A 489 17.17 -30.43 46.36
CA THR A 489 17.05 -28.96 46.45
C THR A 489 18.42 -28.28 46.47
N ASP A 490 19.39 -28.84 47.20
CA ASP A 490 20.75 -28.28 47.32
C ASP A 490 21.55 -28.37 46.02
N ARG A 491 21.26 -29.38 45.18
CA ARG A 491 21.87 -29.51 43.85
C ARG A 491 21.16 -28.62 42.84
N LEU A 492 19.85 -28.41 42.98
CA LEU A 492 19.10 -27.45 42.17
C LEU A 492 19.64 -26.03 42.40
N GLU A 493 19.81 -25.60 43.66
CA GLU A 493 20.34 -24.25 43.97
C GLU A 493 21.76 -24.05 43.43
N ARG A 494 22.63 -25.05 43.58
CA ARG A 494 23.98 -25.01 43.01
C ARG A 494 23.96 -24.97 41.48
N ALA A 495 23.13 -25.82 40.85
CA ALA A 495 23.02 -25.88 39.40
C ALA A 495 22.46 -24.57 38.81
N THR A 496 21.45 -23.96 39.43
CA THR A 496 20.87 -22.70 38.96
C THR A 496 21.88 -21.56 39.09
N ARG A 497 22.61 -21.47 40.21
CA ARG A 497 23.68 -20.47 40.40
C ARG A 497 24.76 -20.59 39.33
N ILE A 498 25.23 -21.80 39.06
CA ILE A 498 26.24 -22.08 38.02
C ILE A 498 25.69 -21.80 36.62
N ALA A 499 24.43 -22.15 36.34
CA ALA A 499 23.79 -21.88 35.06
C ALA A 499 23.63 -20.38 34.79
N VAL A 500 23.22 -19.59 35.80
CA VAL A 500 23.14 -18.13 35.70
C VAL A 500 24.53 -17.51 35.54
N GLY A 501 25.51 -17.98 36.33
CA GLY A 501 26.91 -17.59 36.19
C GLY A 501 27.42 -17.83 34.77
N SER A 502 27.15 -19.00 34.19
CA SER A 502 27.58 -19.34 32.83
C SER A 502 27.15 -18.34 31.74
N ILE A 503 26.06 -17.59 31.95
CA ILE A 503 25.53 -16.64 30.98
C ILE A 503 26.07 -15.21 31.20
N VAL A 504 26.27 -14.80 32.46
CA VAL A 504 26.54 -13.38 32.81
C VAL A 504 27.91 -13.16 33.49
N LEU A 505 28.40 -14.11 34.29
CA LEU A 505 29.57 -13.92 35.17
C LEU A 505 30.52 -15.14 35.13
N ARG A 506 31.78 -14.89 34.78
CA ARG A 506 32.80 -15.95 34.65
C ARG A 506 33.21 -16.49 36.02
N ASP A 507 32.63 -17.63 36.43
CA ASP A 507 33.21 -18.44 37.50
C ASP A 507 34.34 -19.32 36.95
N THR A 508 35.55 -19.15 37.48
CA THR A 508 36.79 -19.71 36.91
C THR A 508 37.17 -21.07 37.51
N ASP A 509 36.70 -21.42 38.71
CA ASP A 509 37.24 -22.56 39.48
C ASP A 509 36.18 -23.59 39.93
N LEU A 510 35.26 -23.96 39.03
CA LEU A 510 34.28 -25.01 39.33
C LEU A 510 34.80 -26.38 38.92
N GLN A 511 35.01 -27.27 39.91
CA GLN A 511 35.21 -28.70 39.67
C GLN A 511 33.91 -29.29 39.13
N LEU A 512 33.84 -29.48 37.81
CA LEU A 512 32.70 -30.04 37.08
C LEU A 512 33.12 -31.33 36.38
N THR A 513 32.16 -32.23 36.16
CA THR A 513 32.37 -33.40 35.30
C THR A 513 32.68 -32.95 33.86
N SER A 514 33.26 -33.83 33.03
CA SER A 514 33.53 -33.54 31.61
C SER A 514 32.26 -33.04 30.89
N THR A 515 31.14 -33.71 31.12
CA THR A 515 29.83 -33.32 30.58
C THR A 515 29.36 -31.96 31.15
N GLY A 516 29.54 -31.70 32.45
CA GLY A 516 29.22 -30.41 33.07
C GLY A 516 30.01 -29.24 32.47
N ARG A 517 31.28 -29.46 32.13
CA ARG A 517 32.15 -28.47 31.50
C ARG A 517 31.65 -28.09 30.09
N TRP A 518 31.23 -29.07 29.28
CA TRP A 518 30.61 -28.81 27.97
C TRP A 518 29.27 -28.08 28.08
N THR A 519 28.46 -28.40 29.09
CA THR A 519 27.18 -27.72 29.37
C THR A 519 27.40 -26.23 29.68
N VAL A 520 28.36 -25.91 30.57
CA VAL A 520 28.69 -24.52 30.92
C VAL A 520 29.27 -23.76 29.72
N ASN A 521 30.14 -24.38 28.93
CA ASN A 521 30.69 -23.76 27.72
C ASN A 521 29.60 -23.45 26.68
N THR A 522 28.59 -24.31 26.56
CA THR A 522 27.43 -24.08 25.69
C THR A 522 26.60 -22.88 26.18
N GLY A 523 26.38 -22.76 27.50
CA GLY A 523 25.74 -21.60 28.11
C GLY A 523 26.49 -20.29 27.85
N ARG A 524 27.83 -20.32 27.93
CA ARG A 524 28.71 -19.17 27.64
C ARG A 524 28.66 -18.70 26.19
N ALA A 525 28.41 -19.60 25.24
CA ALA A 525 28.28 -19.23 23.83
C ALA A 525 26.87 -18.69 23.50
N LEU A 526 25.82 -19.36 23.97
CA LEU A 526 24.43 -19.03 23.61
C LEU A 526 23.83 -17.90 24.47
N GLY A 527 24.24 -17.77 25.73
CA GLY A 527 23.73 -16.79 26.68
C GLY A 527 23.92 -15.34 26.21
N PRO A 528 25.16 -14.89 25.94
CA PRO A 528 25.42 -13.53 25.45
C PRO A 528 24.72 -13.24 24.12
N LEU A 529 24.63 -14.23 23.21
CA LEU A 529 23.92 -14.10 21.94
C LEU A 529 22.43 -13.80 22.15
N LEU A 530 21.76 -14.54 23.04
CA LEU A 530 20.35 -14.33 23.37
C LEU A 530 20.11 -12.99 24.07
N LEU A 531 21.01 -12.57 24.96
CA LEU A 531 20.97 -11.26 25.60
C LEU A 531 21.13 -10.13 24.57
N ALA A 532 22.08 -10.26 23.64
CA ALA A 532 22.27 -9.28 22.56
C ALA A 532 21.03 -9.19 21.65
N LEU A 533 20.43 -10.33 21.29
CA LEU A 533 19.19 -10.37 20.51
C LEU A 533 18.00 -9.77 21.27
N ALA A 534 17.93 -9.96 22.59
CA ALA A 534 16.90 -9.35 23.43
C ALA A 534 17.09 -7.83 23.50
N ALA A 535 18.31 -7.35 23.72
CA ALA A 535 18.64 -5.92 23.76
C ALA A 535 18.32 -5.22 22.42
N LEU A 536 18.69 -5.84 21.29
CA LEU A 536 18.37 -5.34 19.96
C LEU A 536 16.85 -5.21 19.75
N ALA A 537 16.09 -6.22 20.20
CA ALA A 537 14.63 -6.21 20.09
C ALA A 537 13.93 -5.23 21.04
N VAL A 538 14.51 -4.96 22.21
CA VAL A 538 14.05 -3.88 23.11
C VAL A 538 14.30 -2.53 22.46
N ARG A 539 15.50 -2.29 21.92
CA ARG A 539 15.81 -1.05 21.18
C ARG A 539 14.82 -0.84 20.03
N ALA A 540 14.58 -1.86 19.21
CA ALA A 540 13.62 -1.78 18.11
C ALA A 540 12.17 -1.57 18.59
N ARG A 541 11.84 -1.92 19.83
CA ARG A 541 10.52 -1.65 20.43
C ARG A 541 10.41 -0.24 21.02
N VAL A 542 11.51 0.34 21.51
CA VAL A 542 11.54 1.72 22.03
C VAL A 542 11.58 2.74 20.88
N LYS A 543 12.15 2.36 19.73
CA LYS A 543 12.21 3.18 18.52
C LYS A 543 10.82 3.36 17.86
N ARG A 544 10.01 2.30 17.89
CA ARG A 544 8.59 2.29 17.51
C ARG A 544 7.74 2.96 18.57
#